data_AF-A0A6C1E1Q5-F1
#
_entry.id   AF-A0A6C1E1Q5-F1
#
_cell.length_a   1.000
_cell.length_b   1.000
_cell.length_c   1.000
_cell.angle_alpha   90.00
_cell.angle_beta   90.00
_cell.angle_gamma   90.00
#
_symmetry.space_group_name_H-M   'P 1'
#
loop_
_entity.id
_entity.type
_entity.pdbx_description
1 polymer ?
#
loop_
_entity_poly.entity_id
_entity_poly.type
_entity_poly.pdbx_seq_one_letter_code
_entity_poly.pdbx_strand_id
1 'polypeptide(L)'
;MTIHFEAALARGFTTVRDCGGAETFLKSEMLKGTLNGPRLITCGHAISQTGGHGDLRSGDLPASAFESCSCHYGQVGVVADGVSECYKAAREFRRGADFIKIMGGGGVASPTDKISNNQFCDDEISALVNVANCYHTYVTAHAYTPEAIQKCIKLGVKGIEHGNLLDERSAELMAEQNCYLTQLW
;
A
#
# COMPACT_ATOMS: atom_id res chain seq x y z
N MET A 1 1.51 -7.57 16.99
CA MET A 1 1.54 -6.20 16.43
C MET A 1 1.86 -5.16 17.49
N THR A 2 1.16 -5.13 18.63
CA THR A 2 1.40 -4.18 19.76
C THR A 2 2.83 -4.20 20.32
N ILE A 3 3.44 -5.39 20.49
CA ILE A 3 4.84 -5.52 20.96
C ILE A 3 5.83 -4.75 20.07
N HIS A 4 5.60 -4.69 18.76
CA HIS A 4 6.48 -3.96 17.84
C HIS A 4 6.35 -2.43 17.98
N PHE A 5 5.14 -1.94 18.30
CA PHE A 5 4.87 -0.53 18.47
C PHE A 5 5.40 0.02 19.80
N GLU A 6 5.27 -0.73 20.89
CA GLU A 6 5.92 -0.39 22.16
C GLU A 6 7.44 -0.33 22.01
N ALA A 7 8.03 -1.30 21.31
CA ALA A 7 9.46 -1.30 21.03
C ALA A 7 9.87 -0.12 20.13
N ALA A 8 9.04 0.29 19.17
CA ALA A 8 9.30 1.48 18.36
C ALA A 8 9.32 2.75 19.24
N LEU A 9 8.34 2.90 20.14
CA LEU A 9 8.31 4.02 21.08
C LEU A 9 9.51 4.02 22.02
N ALA A 10 9.88 2.86 22.56
CA ALA A 10 11.06 2.69 23.41
C ALA A 10 12.38 3.06 22.70
N ARG A 11 12.42 2.95 21.37
CA ARG A 11 13.54 3.42 20.53
C ARG A 11 13.45 4.90 20.14
N GLY A 12 12.45 5.64 20.63
CA GLY A 12 12.28 7.07 20.38
C GLY A 12 11.43 7.42 19.16
N PHE A 13 10.86 6.45 18.45
CA PHE A 13 9.91 6.72 17.36
C PHE A 13 8.57 7.10 17.96
N THR A 14 8.17 8.37 17.81
CA THR A 14 6.91 8.90 18.37
C THR A 14 5.75 8.93 17.37
N THR A 15 6.02 8.73 16.08
CA THR A 15 5.02 8.57 15.01
C THR A 15 5.49 7.49 14.04
N VAL A 16 4.59 6.59 13.63
CA VAL A 16 4.85 5.55 12.64
C VAL A 16 3.76 5.59 11.57
N ARG A 17 4.17 5.56 10.30
CA ARG A 17 3.26 5.33 9.18
C ARG A 17 3.23 3.85 8.85
N ASP A 18 2.12 3.20 9.15
CA ASP A 18 1.88 1.80 8.81
C ASP A 18 1.40 1.68 7.37
N CYS A 19 2.14 0.89 6.57
CA CYS A 19 1.89 0.66 5.15
C CYS A 19 1.13 -0.65 4.87
N GLY A 20 0.37 -1.15 5.85
CA GLY A 20 -0.53 -2.28 5.67
C GLY A 20 -0.59 -3.17 6.91
N GLY A 21 -1.79 -3.32 7.46
CA GLY A 21 -2.11 -4.25 8.55
C GLY A 21 -2.55 -3.57 9.84
N ALA A 22 -2.06 -2.37 10.18
CA ALA A 22 -2.56 -1.67 11.35
C ALA A 22 -3.94 -1.07 11.07
N GLU A 23 -4.95 -1.65 11.71
CA GLU A 23 -6.31 -1.14 11.64
C GLU A 23 -6.54 0.08 12.54
N THR A 24 -7.58 0.85 12.22
CA THR A 24 -7.94 2.08 12.91
C THR A 24 -8.24 1.89 14.40
N PHE A 25 -8.61 0.68 14.86
CA PHE A 25 -8.79 0.42 16.29
C PHE A 25 -7.46 0.58 17.06
N LEU A 26 -6.34 0.11 16.51
CA LEU A 26 -5.02 0.26 17.14
C LEU A 26 -4.66 1.75 17.28
N LYS A 27 -4.90 2.52 16.22
CA LYS A 27 -4.74 3.96 16.22
C LYS A 27 -5.61 4.64 17.29
N SER A 28 -6.88 4.23 17.40
CA SER A 28 -7.81 4.78 18.39
C SER A 28 -7.36 4.49 19.83
N GLU A 29 -6.95 3.26 20.12
CA GLU A 29 -6.51 2.87 21.46
C GLU A 29 -5.16 3.51 21.85
N MET A 30 -4.22 3.67 20.91
CA MET A 30 -3.00 4.44 21.16
C MET A 30 -3.29 5.93 21.42
N LEU A 31 -4.25 6.51 20.70
CA LEU A 31 -4.67 7.89 20.93
C LEU A 31 -5.32 8.10 22.31
N LYS A 32 -6.08 7.10 22.79
CA LYS A 32 -6.69 7.11 24.13
C LYS A 32 -5.67 6.83 25.25
N GLY A 33 -4.48 6.32 24.92
CA GLY A 33 -3.48 5.88 25.89
C GLY A 33 -3.79 4.54 26.55
N THR A 34 -4.75 3.77 26.02
CA THR A 34 -5.05 2.40 26.48
C THR A 34 -4.05 1.38 25.94
N LEU A 35 -3.41 1.67 24.81
CA LEU A 35 -2.24 0.95 24.30
C LEU A 35 -1.03 1.89 24.25
N ASN A 36 0.13 1.40 24.67
CA ASN A 36 1.37 2.13 24.56
C ASN A 36 1.95 1.99 23.14
N GLY A 37 2.30 3.12 22.52
CA GLY A 37 2.88 3.13 21.18
C GLY A 37 3.01 4.53 20.60
N PRO A 38 3.66 4.67 19.43
CA PRO A 38 3.71 5.91 18.69
C PRO A 38 2.33 6.31 18.17
N ARG A 39 2.18 7.57 17.77
CA ARG A 39 1.05 7.98 16.92
C ARG A 39 1.08 7.17 15.62
N LEU A 40 -0.04 6.59 15.22
CA LEU A 40 -0.16 5.85 13.97
C LEU A 40 -0.78 6.70 12.86
N ILE A 41 -0.18 6.61 11.67
CA ILE A 41 -0.75 7.04 10.39
C ILE A 41 -0.95 5.76 9.59
N THR A 42 -2.19 5.38 9.27
CA THR A 42 -2.52 4.03 8.79
C THR A 42 -3.19 4.04 7.43
N CYS A 43 -2.85 3.12 6.53
CA CYS A 43 -3.64 2.88 5.31
C CYS A 43 -4.74 1.81 5.47
N GLY A 44 -4.82 1.17 6.64
CA GLY A 44 -5.60 -0.06 6.78
C GLY A 44 -4.90 -1.20 6.03
N HIS A 45 -5.51 -1.70 4.96
CA HIS A 45 -4.91 -2.73 4.11
C HIS A 45 -4.34 -2.11 2.83
N ALA A 46 -3.20 -2.62 2.38
CA ALA A 46 -2.66 -2.30 1.05
C ALA A 46 -3.56 -2.88 -0.04
N ILE A 47 -3.79 -2.16 -1.13
CA ILE A 47 -4.61 -2.65 -2.25
C ILE A 47 -3.69 -3.30 -3.28
N SER A 48 -4.00 -4.54 -3.67
CA SER A 48 -3.24 -5.34 -4.64
C SER A 48 -4.18 -5.94 -5.69
N GLN A 49 -3.67 -6.19 -6.88
CA GLN A 49 -4.38 -7.01 -7.88
C GLN A 49 -4.28 -8.51 -7.53
N THR A 50 -5.08 -9.34 -8.18
CA THR A 50 -4.94 -10.80 -8.13
C THR A 50 -3.55 -11.21 -8.63
N GLY A 51 -2.90 -12.10 -7.87
CA GLY A 51 -1.52 -12.54 -8.10
C GLY A 51 -0.45 -11.48 -7.86
N GLY A 52 -0.85 -10.30 -7.36
CA GLY A 52 0.05 -9.19 -7.07
C GLY A 52 0.76 -9.31 -5.72
N HIS A 53 1.54 -8.30 -5.35
CA HIS A 53 2.45 -8.37 -4.20
C HIS A 53 1.72 -8.51 -2.85
N GLY A 54 0.47 -8.02 -2.77
CA GLY A 54 -0.39 -8.16 -1.58
C GLY A 54 -1.25 -9.43 -1.58
N ASP A 55 -1.17 -10.25 -2.63
CA ASP A 55 -1.88 -11.51 -2.74
C ASP A 55 -0.97 -12.68 -2.29
N LEU A 56 -1.17 -13.15 -1.06
CA LEU A 56 -0.33 -14.21 -0.47
C LEU A 56 -0.86 -15.62 -0.75
N ARG A 57 -1.85 -15.75 -1.63
CA ARG A 57 -2.36 -17.06 -2.07
C ARG A 57 -1.27 -17.81 -2.86
N SER A 58 -1.15 -19.11 -2.65
CA SER A 58 -0.23 -19.95 -3.42
C SER A 58 -0.66 -20.06 -4.88
N GLY A 59 0.31 -20.10 -5.80
CA GLY A 59 0.06 -20.42 -7.21
C GLY A 59 -0.41 -21.86 -7.45
N ASP A 60 -0.25 -22.75 -6.47
CA ASP A 60 -0.66 -24.16 -6.55
C ASP A 60 -2.13 -24.39 -6.16
N LEU A 61 -2.88 -23.33 -5.87
CA LEU A 61 -4.29 -23.45 -5.51
C LEU A 61 -5.13 -23.98 -6.70
N PRO A 62 -6.13 -24.84 -6.45
CA PRO A 62 -7.00 -25.34 -7.51
C PRO A 62 -7.84 -24.19 -8.09
N ALA A 63 -8.32 -24.34 -9.33
CA ALA A 63 -9.13 -23.32 -10.01
C ALA A 63 -10.37 -22.88 -9.21
N SER A 64 -10.94 -23.76 -8.37
CA SER A 64 -12.05 -23.44 -7.46
C SER A 64 -11.70 -22.42 -6.39
N ALA A 65 -10.41 -22.18 -6.12
CA ALA A 65 -9.95 -21.13 -5.22
C ALA A 65 -10.12 -19.71 -5.81
N PHE A 66 -10.41 -19.60 -7.12
CA PHE A 66 -10.80 -18.34 -7.74
C PHE A 66 -12.09 -17.76 -7.13
N GLU A 67 -12.98 -18.63 -6.64
CA GLU A 67 -14.22 -18.24 -5.94
C GLU A 67 -14.01 -18.01 -4.43
N SER A 68 -12.80 -18.28 -3.91
CA SER A 68 -12.46 -18.00 -2.52
C SER A 68 -12.49 -16.49 -2.32
N CYS A 69 -13.53 -16.03 -1.62
CA CYS A 69 -13.78 -14.65 -1.29
C CYS A 69 -12.49 -13.91 -0.93
N SER A 70 -12.20 -12.80 -1.62
CA SER A 70 -11.08 -11.87 -1.39
C SER A 70 -11.04 -11.25 0.02
N CYS A 71 -11.93 -11.68 0.90
CA CYS A 71 -12.13 -11.22 2.27
C CYS A 71 -11.09 -11.74 3.27
N HIS A 72 -9.82 -11.88 2.85
CA HIS A 72 -8.70 -12.19 3.75
C HIS A 72 -8.35 -10.98 4.63
N TYR A 73 -9.31 -10.55 5.47
CA TYR A 73 -9.29 -9.45 6.43
C TYR A 73 -8.17 -9.55 7.49
N GLY A 74 -7.30 -10.57 7.42
CA GLY A 74 -6.16 -10.77 8.30
C GLY A 74 -4.79 -10.59 7.65
N GLN A 75 -4.71 -10.20 6.37
CA GLN A 75 -3.45 -10.02 5.66
C GLN A 75 -3.10 -8.53 5.43
N VAL A 76 -1.84 -8.26 5.09
CA VAL A 76 -1.31 -6.91 4.83
C VAL A 76 -2.07 -6.22 3.69
N GLY A 77 -2.64 -6.99 2.76
CA GLY A 77 -3.36 -6.47 1.61
C GLY A 77 -4.79 -6.98 1.42
N VAL A 78 -5.53 -6.27 0.57
CA VAL A 78 -6.83 -6.62 0.01
C VAL A 78 -6.70 -6.72 -1.51
N VAL A 79 -7.34 -7.73 -2.10
CA VAL A 79 -7.33 -7.94 -3.55
C VAL A 79 -8.50 -7.18 -4.20
N ALA A 80 -8.21 -6.42 -5.25
CA ALA A 80 -9.20 -5.72 -6.06
C ALA A 80 -8.76 -5.69 -7.53
N ASP A 81 -9.62 -6.15 -8.43
CA ASP A 81 -9.36 -6.22 -9.87
C ASP A 81 -10.41 -5.43 -10.66
N GLY A 82 -9.94 -4.59 -11.56
CA GLY A 82 -10.74 -3.66 -12.35
C GLY A 82 -11.10 -2.38 -11.60
N VAL A 83 -11.44 -1.37 -12.39
CA VAL A 83 -11.77 -0.01 -11.93
C VAL A 83 -12.87 0.00 -10.87
N SER A 84 -13.93 -0.80 -11.03
CA SER A 84 -15.06 -0.86 -10.10
C SER A 84 -14.63 -1.35 -8.71
N GLU A 85 -13.83 -2.41 -8.66
CA GLU A 85 -13.33 -2.95 -7.39
C GLU A 85 -12.30 -2.02 -6.76
N CYS A 86 -11.44 -1.38 -7.56
CA CYS A 86 -10.52 -0.36 -7.09
C CYS A 86 -11.27 0.81 -6.42
N TYR A 87 -12.35 1.32 -7.04
CA TYR A 87 -13.20 2.33 -6.40
C TYR A 87 -13.78 1.86 -5.07
N LYS A 88 -14.27 0.62 -5.02
CA LYS A 88 -14.85 0.03 -3.81
C LYS A 88 -13.79 -0.12 -2.71
N ALA A 89 -12.63 -0.68 -3.03
CA ALA A 89 -11.52 -0.89 -2.11
C ALA A 89 -10.98 0.44 -1.57
N ALA A 90 -10.76 1.45 -2.43
CA ALA A 90 -10.34 2.77 -1.97
C ALA A 90 -11.39 3.45 -1.09
N ARG A 91 -12.69 3.26 -1.34
CA ARG A 91 -13.77 3.81 -0.49
C ARG A 91 -13.87 3.15 0.88
N GLU A 92 -13.25 1.98 1.10
CA GLU A 92 -13.06 1.44 2.45
C GLU A 92 -12.20 2.34 3.35
N PHE A 93 -11.63 3.42 2.80
CA PHE A 93 -11.15 4.59 3.54
C PHE A 93 -12.13 5.06 4.64
N ARG A 94 -13.44 4.82 4.48
CA ARG A 94 -14.48 5.00 5.53
C ARG A 94 -14.13 4.36 6.88
N ARG A 95 -13.20 3.39 6.93
CA ARG A 95 -12.73 2.73 8.16
C ARG A 95 -11.82 3.64 8.99
N GLY A 96 -11.40 4.79 8.46
CA GLY A 96 -10.55 5.77 9.14
C GLY A 96 -9.07 5.63 8.80
N ALA A 97 -8.76 5.19 7.57
CA ALA A 97 -7.41 5.28 7.03
C ALA A 97 -7.01 6.76 6.83
N ASP A 98 -5.71 7.02 6.82
CA ASP A 98 -5.13 8.35 6.60
C ASP A 98 -4.66 8.55 5.15
N PHE A 99 -4.29 7.46 4.47
CA PHE A 99 -3.82 7.44 3.08
C PHE A 99 -4.15 6.10 2.43
N ILE A 100 -4.02 6.01 1.10
CA ILE A 100 -4.18 4.75 0.37
C ILE A 100 -2.79 4.19 0.03
N LYS A 101 -2.62 2.88 0.22
CA LYS A 101 -1.43 2.14 -0.17
C LYS A 101 -1.78 1.16 -1.29
N ILE A 102 -0.97 1.14 -2.34
CA ILE A 102 -1.12 0.20 -3.45
C ILE A 102 0.15 -0.61 -3.68
N MET A 103 0.01 -1.78 -4.30
CA MET A 103 1.10 -2.54 -4.89
C MET A 103 1.22 -2.18 -6.38
N GLY A 104 2.07 -1.22 -6.72
CA GLY A 104 2.22 -0.72 -8.10
C GLY A 104 3.25 -1.49 -8.94
N GLY A 105 4.06 -2.33 -8.29
CA GLY A 105 4.97 -3.26 -8.92
C GLY A 105 5.10 -4.53 -8.06
N GLY A 106 5.77 -5.53 -8.60
CA GLY A 106 6.03 -6.76 -7.86
C GLY A 106 7.11 -6.61 -6.81
N GLY A 107 7.10 -7.51 -5.83
CA GLY A 107 7.95 -7.41 -4.66
C GLY A 107 8.83 -8.62 -4.40
N VAL A 108 9.29 -8.71 -3.15
CA VAL A 108 10.26 -9.72 -2.69
C VAL A 108 9.60 -10.82 -1.83
N ALA A 109 8.58 -10.44 -1.06
CA ALA A 109 8.02 -11.26 0.02
C ALA A 109 6.74 -12.04 -0.35
N SER A 110 6.40 -12.09 -1.63
CA SER A 110 5.18 -12.68 -2.17
C SER A 110 5.49 -13.95 -2.97
N PRO A 111 4.53 -14.88 -3.09
CA PRO A 111 4.81 -16.20 -3.64
C PRO A 111 4.90 -16.24 -5.18
N THR A 112 4.26 -15.30 -5.88
CA THR A 112 3.87 -15.50 -7.30
C THR A 112 4.39 -14.43 -8.26
N ASP A 113 4.47 -13.17 -7.84
CA ASP A 113 4.98 -12.06 -8.65
C ASP A 113 6.50 -11.96 -8.58
N LYS A 114 7.06 -11.18 -9.50
CA LYS A 114 8.50 -10.90 -9.59
C LYS A 114 8.72 -9.41 -9.44
N ILE A 115 9.88 -9.02 -8.91
CA ILE A 115 10.32 -7.61 -8.80
C ILE A 115 10.20 -6.85 -10.13
N SER A 116 10.41 -7.53 -11.27
CA SER A 116 10.32 -6.94 -12.60
C SER A 116 8.89 -6.67 -13.09
N ASN A 117 7.86 -7.19 -12.41
CA ASN A 117 6.48 -7.07 -12.87
C ASN A 117 5.93 -5.69 -12.52
N ASN A 118 5.20 -5.08 -13.46
CA ASN A 118 4.33 -3.94 -13.16
C ASN A 118 2.98 -4.46 -12.69
N GLN A 119 2.37 -3.78 -11.72
CA GLN A 119 1.06 -4.15 -11.18
C GLN A 119 0.07 -3.00 -11.34
N PHE A 120 -1.20 -3.36 -11.51
CA PHE A 120 -2.33 -2.56 -11.96
C PHE A 120 -2.19 -1.98 -13.36
N CYS A 121 -3.32 -1.87 -14.05
CA CYS A 121 -3.51 -1.05 -15.23
C CYS A 121 -3.58 0.44 -14.87
N ASP A 122 -3.43 1.31 -15.86
CA ASP A 122 -3.37 2.76 -15.66
C ASP A 122 -4.70 3.32 -15.13
N ASP A 123 -5.82 2.77 -15.61
CA ASP A 123 -7.18 3.13 -15.19
C ASP A 123 -7.48 2.71 -13.76
N GLU A 124 -6.95 1.57 -13.31
CA GLU A 124 -7.06 1.09 -11.93
C GLU A 124 -6.30 2.01 -10.96
N ILE A 125 -5.03 2.33 -11.24
CA ILE A 125 -4.26 3.29 -10.43
C ILE A 125 -4.96 4.65 -10.41
N SER A 126 -5.45 5.12 -11.56
CA SER A 126 -6.19 6.38 -11.65
C SER A 126 -7.45 6.37 -10.79
N ALA A 127 -8.20 5.26 -10.76
CA ALA A 127 -9.38 5.13 -9.92
C ALA A 127 -9.04 5.27 -8.43
N LEU A 128 -7.96 4.63 -7.98
CA LEU A 128 -7.48 4.71 -6.59
C LEU A 128 -7.04 6.13 -6.23
N VAL A 129 -6.30 6.80 -7.12
CA VAL A 129 -5.87 8.20 -6.96
C VAL A 129 -7.05 9.16 -6.95
N ASN A 130 -8.05 8.96 -7.82
CA ASN A 130 -9.26 9.78 -7.85
C ASN A 130 -10.01 9.72 -6.51
N VAL A 131 -10.15 8.53 -5.92
CA VAL A 131 -10.77 8.40 -4.60
C VAL A 131 -9.94 9.12 -3.53
N ALA A 132 -8.61 8.95 -3.53
CA ALA A 132 -7.75 9.65 -2.58
C ALA A 132 -7.96 11.17 -2.64
N ASN A 133 -8.04 11.73 -3.86
CA ASN A 133 -8.29 13.15 -4.08
C ASN A 133 -9.67 13.58 -3.57
N CYS A 134 -10.72 12.77 -3.74
CA CYS A 134 -12.05 13.04 -3.19
C CYS A 134 -12.06 13.11 -1.65
N TYR A 135 -11.16 12.39 -0.98
CA TYR A 135 -10.97 12.42 0.47
C TYR A 135 -9.87 13.41 0.91
N HIS A 136 -9.32 14.21 0.00
CA HIS A 136 -8.22 15.15 0.25
C HIS A 136 -7.00 14.49 0.91
N THR A 137 -6.70 13.26 0.50
CA THR A 137 -5.50 12.52 0.90
C THR A 137 -4.68 12.10 -0.32
N TYR A 138 -3.75 11.16 -0.16
CA TYR A 138 -2.78 10.74 -1.16
C TYR A 138 -2.68 9.21 -1.26
N VAL A 139 -2.07 8.77 -2.35
CA VAL A 139 -1.71 7.37 -2.59
C VAL A 139 -0.19 7.20 -2.46
N THR A 140 0.22 6.08 -1.87
CA THR A 140 1.60 5.56 -1.92
C THR A 140 1.64 4.24 -2.67
N ALA A 141 2.72 3.97 -3.40
CA ALA A 141 2.89 2.73 -4.14
C ALA A 141 4.15 1.99 -3.69
N HIS A 142 4.02 0.67 -3.50
CA HIS A 142 5.18 -0.23 -3.55
C HIS A 142 5.63 -0.34 -5.02
N ALA A 143 6.86 0.06 -5.33
CA ALA A 143 7.43 -0.07 -6.67
C ALA A 143 8.96 -0.15 -6.61
N TYR A 144 9.55 -1.04 -7.42
CA TYR A 144 11.00 -1.22 -7.50
C TYR A 144 11.60 -0.67 -8.79
N THR A 145 11.06 -1.05 -9.95
CA THR A 145 11.64 -0.73 -11.26
C THR A 145 11.36 0.72 -11.68
N PRO A 146 12.24 1.34 -12.49
CA PRO A 146 11.96 2.65 -13.09
C PRO A 146 10.61 2.72 -13.80
N GLU A 147 10.23 1.66 -14.51
CA GLU A 147 8.97 1.60 -15.25
C GLU A 147 7.75 1.70 -14.30
N ALA A 148 7.70 0.88 -13.26
CA ALA A 148 6.63 0.92 -12.25
C ALA A 148 6.60 2.27 -11.53
N ILE A 149 7.76 2.78 -11.13
CA ILE A 149 7.90 4.06 -10.43
C ILE A 149 7.35 5.20 -11.30
N GLN A 150 7.82 5.32 -12.54
CA GLN A 150 7.41 6.38 -13.46
C GLN A 150 5.91 6.31 -13.78
N LYS A 151 5.37 5.09 -13.96
CA LYS A 151 3.93 4.87 -14.16
C LYS A 151 3.12 5.40 -12.97
N CYS A 152 3.46 4.98 -11.75
CA CYS A 152 2.77 5.43 -10.55
C CYS A 152 2.80 6.96 -10.39
N ILE A 153 3.96 7.59 -10.61
CA ILE A 153 4.11 9.05 -10.49
C ILE A 153 3.24 9.78 -11.52
N LYS A 154 3.27 9.36 -12.79
CA LYS A 154 2.47 9.97 -13.88
C LYS A 154 0.97 9.90 -13.60
N LEU A 155 0.52 8.87 -12.90
CA LEU A 155 -0.88 8.67 -12.54
C LEU A 155 -1.27 9.34 -11.21
N GLY A 156 -0.35 10.08 -10.57
CA GLY A 156 -0.64 10.95 -9.43
C GLY A 156 -0.32 10.35 -8.05
N VAL A 157 0.37 9.22 -7.98
CA VAL A 157 0.90 8.68 -6.71
C VAL A 157 1.91 9.67 -6.11
N LYS A 158 1.82 9.90 -4.80
CA LYS A 158 2.62 10.93 -4.09
C LYS A 158 3.76 10.37 -3.24
N GLY A 159 3.78 9.07 -3.01
CA GLY A 159 4.89 8.40 -2.32
C GLY A 159 5.26 7.10 -2.99
N ILE A 160 6.55 6.90 -3.23
CA ILE A 160 7.11 5.61 -3.65
C ILE A 160 7.79 4.96 -2.45
N GLU A 161 7.39 3.72 -2.17
CA GLU A 161 8.01 2.88 -1.15
C GLU A 161 9.05 1.97 -1.82
N HIS A 162 10.18 1.74 -1.13
CA HIS A 162 11.34 0.98 -1.60
C HIS A 162 12.15 1.74 -2.65
N GLY A 163 11.72 1.70 -3.91
CA GLY A 163 12.39 2.35 -5.04
C GLY A 163 13.86 1.96 -5.22
N ASN A 164 14.25 0.73 -4.87
CA ASN A 164 15.67 0.33 -4.87
C ASN A 164 16.32 0.35 -6.26
N LEU A 165 15.55 0.31 -7.35
CA LEU A 165 16.07 0.38 -8.72
C LEU A 165 15.78 1.73 -9.38
N LEU A 166 15.53 2.79 -8.59
CA LEU A 166 15.32 4.15 -9.07
C LEU A 166 16.48 4.60 -9.98
N ASP A 167 16.14 5.12 -11.17
CA ASP A 167 17.08 5.77 -12.08
C ASP A 167 16.99 7.30 -12.01
N GLU A 168 17.94 7.99 -12.64
CA GLU A 168 18.02 9.45 -12.67
C GLU A 168 16.72 10.06 -13.22
N ARG A 169 16.18 9.50 -14.30
CA ARG A 169 14.94 9.98 -14.91
C ARG A 169 13.74 9.88 -13.97
N SER A 170 13.65 8.79 -13.20
CA SER A 170 12.59 8.61 -12.21
C SER A 170 12.76 9.60 -11.06
N ALA A 171 13.99 9.86 -10.62
CA ALA A 171 14.27 10.84 -9.57
C ALA A 171 13.89 12.28 -10.00
N GLU A 172 14.20 12.67 -11.23
CA GLU A 172 13.75 13.94 -11.81
C GLU A 172 12.22 14.05 -11.80
N LEU A 173 11.54 13.01 -12.29
CA LEU A 173 10.08 12.98 -12.35
C LEU A 173 9.45 13.05 -10.95
N MET A 174 10.06 12.42 -9.95
CA MET A 174 9.62 12.53 -8.55
C MET A 174 9.71 13.96 -8.06
N ALA A 175 10.80 14.67 -8.33
CA ALA A 175 10.98 16.07 -7.97
C ALA A 175 9.97 16.98 -8.69
N GLU A 176 9.77 16.80 -10.00
CA GLU A 176 8.80 17.57 -10.80
C GLU A 176 7.37 17.42 -10.28
N GLN A 177 6.99 16.23 -9.82
CA GLN A 177 5.61 15.90 -9.42
C GLN A 177 5.36 15.98 -7.90
N ASN A 178 6.35 16.45 -7.14
CA ASN A 178 6.34 16.46 -5.67
C ASN A 178 6.00 15.08 -5.07
N CYS A 179 6.64 14.03 -5.60
CA CYS A 179 6.52 12.66 -5.11
C CYS A 179 7.73 12.34 -4.21
N TYR A 180 7.50 11.84 -3.00
CA TYR A 180 8.60 11.49 -2.09
C TYR A 180 8.99 10.02 -2.20
N LEU A 181 10.22 9.70 -1.80
CA LEU A 181 10.75 8.35 -1.71
C LEU A 181 10.90 7.93 -0.25
N THR A 182 10.41 6.74 0.09
CA THR A 182 10.68 6.08 1.37
C THR A 182 11.49 4.82 1.12
N GLN A 183 12.80 4.91 1.31
CA GLN A 183 13.73 3.80 1.09
C GLN A 183 13.74 2.85 2.29
N LEU A 184 13.95 1.55 2.01
CA LEU A 184 14.36 0.58 3.01
C LEU A 184 15.85 0.29 2.80
N TRP A 185 16.63 0.51 3.87
CA TRP A 185 18.06 0.19 3.95
C TRP A 185 18.26 -1.23 4.47
#